data_AF-A0A372KIN7-F1
#
_entry.id   AF-A0A372KIN7-F1
#
_cell.length_a   1.000
_cell.length_b   1.000
_cell.length_c   1.000
_cell.angle_alpha   90.00
_cell.angle_beta   90.00
_cell.angle_gamma   90.00
#
_symmetry.space_group_name_H-M   'P 1'
#
loop_
_entity.id
_entity.type
_entity.pdbx_description
1 polymer ?
#
loop_
_entity_poly.entity_id
_entity_poly.type
_entity_poly.pdbx_seq_one_letter_code
_entity_poly.pdbx_strand_id
1 'polypeptide(L)'
;MSELSGAEKLERRVDVSAEISDYVYTYEQNYTKALKDNPKLNQDELNKKALKDFYVPNNTTITDAMYDEETGVAALAVEDSQTGETYIAYAGTNMKADGMTDVTSDMAIGTNDALYLEELEKKAAAFYEKVER
;
A
#
# COMPACT_ATOMS: atom_id res chain seq x y z
N MET A 1 10.56 -6.37 27.77
CA MET A 1 10.90 -5.51 26.62
C MET A 1 11.24 -4.14 27.19
N SER A 2 12.39 -3.58 26.82
CA SER A 2 12.78 -2.24 27.24
C SER A 2 11.99 -1.23 26.41
N GLU A 3 11.30 -0.29 27.05
CA GLU A 3 10.61 0.79 26.34
C GLU A 3 11.65 1.73 25.71
N LEU A 4 11.49 2.05 24.43
CA LEU A 4 12.35 2.99 23.71
C LEU A 4 12.27 4.38 24.33
N SER A 5 13.39 5.10 24.41
CA SER A 5 13.41 6.51 24.79
C SER A 5 12.78 7.40 23.71
N GLY A 6 12.47 8.66 24.06
CA GLY A 6 11.82 9.59 23.13
C GLY A 6 12.62 9.84 21.83
N ALA A 7 13.95 9.84 21.90
CA ALA A 7 14.80 10.00 20.72
C ALA A 7 14.80 8.74 19.85
N GLU A 8 14.90 7.56 20.47
CA GLU A 8 14.90 6.26 19.76
C GLU A 8 13.55 5.98 19.08
N LYS A 9 12.43 6.42 19.68
CA LYS A 9 11.11 6.34 19.03
C LYS A 9 11.03 7.23 17.78
N LEU A 10 11.64 8.41 17.81
CA LEU A 10 11.65 9.32 16.67
C LEU A 10 12.49 8.78 15.52
N GLU A 11 13.68 8.26 15.80
CA GLU A 11 14.52 7.62 14.79
C GLU A 11 13.80 6.39 14.19
N ARG A 12 13.20 5.54 15.04
CA ARG A 12 12.42 4.39 14.58
C ARG A 12 11.23 4.78 13.70
N ARG A 13 10.51 5.85 14.02
CA ARG A 13 9.41 6.36 13.17
C ARG A 13 9.90 6.72 11.77
N VAL A 14 11.06 7.38 11.69
CA VAL A 14 11.64 7.78 10.40
C VAL A 14 12.05 6.55 9.59
N ASP A 15 12.76 5.61 10.23
CA ASP A 15 13.21 4.37 9.59
C ASP A 15 12.02 3.54 9.08
N VAL A 16 11.05 3.28 9.96
CA VAL A 16 9.85 2.49 9.63
C VAL A 16 9.03 3.18 8.54
N SER A 17 8.88 4.51 8.56
CA SER A 17 8.15 5.23 7.51
C SER A 17 8.83 5.13 6.14
N ALA A 18 10.17 5.22 6.11
CA ALA A 18 10.93 5.07 4.87
C ALA A 18 10.82 3.64 4.32
N GLU A 19 10.99 2.64 5.18
CA GLU A 19 10.89 1.23 4.80
C GLU A 19 9.48 0.89 4.30
N ILE A 20 8.42 1.36 4.96
CA ILE A 20 7.03 1.08 4.54
C ILE A 20 6.70 1.73 3.19
N SER A 21 7.27 2.88 2.86
CA SER A 21 7.11 3.48 1.53
C SER A 21 7.61 2.55 0.42
N ASP A 22 8.80 1.95 0.59
CA ASP A 22 9.34 0.99 -0.38
C ASP A 22 8.50 -0.30 -0.43
N TYR A 23 7.92 -0.69 0.70
CA TYR A 23 7.06 -1.85 0.80
C TYR A 23 5.75 -1.67 0.07
N VAL A 24 5.02 -0.57 0.28
CA VAL A 24 3.73 -0.39 -0.41
C VAL A 24 3.92 -0.38 -1.94
N TYR A 25 5.05 0.16 -2.42
CA TYR A 25 5.43 0.11 -3.84
C TYR A 25 5.76 -1.30 -4.33
N THR A 26 6.56 -2.06 -3.57
CA THR A 26 6.88 -3.46 -3.90
C THR A 26 5.61 -4.32 -3.93
N TYR A 27 4.65 -4.02 -3.05
CA TYR A 27 3.39 -4.73 -2.93
C TYR A 27 2.54 -4.47 -4.17
N GLU A 28 2.43 -3.21 -4.60
CA GLU A 28 1.75 -2.80 -5.84
C GLU A 28 2.31 -3.57 -7.05
N GLN A 29 3.64 -3.64 -7.19
CA GLN A 29 4.30 -4.35 -8.28
C GLN A 29 4.02 -5.86 -8.24
N ASN A 30 4.12 -6.47 -7.05
CA ASN A 30 3.87 -7.90 -6.89
C ASN A 30 2.40 -8.26 -7.12
N TYR A 31 1.46 -7.42 -6.64
CA TYR A 31 0.03 -7.59 -6.86
C TYR A 31 -0.30 -7.52 -8.35
N THR A 32 0.18 -6.47 -9.02
CA THR A 32 -0.01 -6.26 -10.46
C THR A 32 0.56 -7.43 -11.27
N LYS A 33 1.74 -7.92 -10.89
CA LYS A 33 2.35 -9.11 -11.51
C LYS A 33 1.52 -10.37 -11.27
N ALA A 34 1.06 -10.60 -10.03
CA ALA A 34 0.23 -11.75 -9.69
C ALA A 34 -1.10 -11.76 -10.46
N LEU A 35 -1.69 -10.58 -10.65
CA LEU A 35 -2.89 -10.36 -11.44
C LEU A 35 -2.64 -10.66 -12.93
N LYS A 36 -1.53 -10.16 -13.50
CA LYS A 36 -1.14 -10.46 -14.89
C LYS A 36 -0.90 -11.95 -15.11
N ASP A 37 -0.22 -12.61 -14.17
CA ASP A 37 0.08 -14.05 -14.26
C ASP A 37 -1.17 -14.92 -14.01
N ASN A 38 -2.13 -14.44 -13.21
CA ASN A 38 -3.31 -15.20 -12.79
C ASN A 38 -4.56 -14.30 -12.65
N PRO A 39 -5.17 -13.85 -13.76
CA PRO A 39 -6.26 -12.86 -13.74
C PRO A 39 -7.60 -13.39 -13.18
N LYS A 40 -7.66 -14.67 -12.79
CA LYS A 40 -8.86 -15.30 -12.22
C LYS A 40 -8.80 -15.42 -10.70
N LEU A 41 -7.69 -15.05 -10.07
CA LEU A 41 -7.57 -15.06 -8.62
C LEU A 41 -8.44 -13.95 -8.03
N ASN A 42 -9.02 -14.22 -6.87
CA ASN A 42 -9.69 -13.17 -6.11
C ASN A 42 -8.65 -12.28 -5.40
N GLN A 43 -9.12 -11.13 -4.91
CA GLN A 43 -8.28 -10.13 -4.26
C GLN A 43 -7.51 -10.70 -3.05
N ASP A 44 -8.12 -11.55 -2.23
CA ASP A 44 -7.46 -12.22 -1.11
C ASP A 44 -6.27 -13.10 -1.53
N GLU A 45 -6.42 -13.87 -2.61
CA GLU A 45 -5.35 -14.71 -3.14
C GLU A 45 -4.24 -13.89 -3.79
N LEU A 46 -4.59 -12.79 -4.45
CA LEU A 46 -3.62 -11.84 -4.99
C LEU A 46 -2.85 -11.14 -3.87
N ASN A 47 -3.52 -10.67 -2.81
CA ASN A 47 -2.91 -10.10 -1.63
C ASN A 47 -1.93 -11.10 -0.98
N LYS A 48 -2.36 -12.35 -0.77
CA LYS A 48 -1.48 -13.40 -0.22
C LYS A 48 -0.26 -13.65 -1.08
N LYS A 49 -0.40 -13.64 -2.40
CA LYS A 49 0.74 -13.77 -3.31
C LYS A 49 1.66 -12.55 -3.26
N ALA A 50 1.07 -11.36 -3.24
CA ALA A 50 1.83 -10.10 -3.20
C ALA A 50 2.66 -9.98 -1.92
N LEU A 51 2.12 -10.48 -0.80
CA LEU A 51 2.74 -10.48 0.53
C LEU A 51 3.59 -11.73 0.82
N LYS A 52 3.65 -12.72 -0.08
CA LYS A 52 4.33 -14.00 0.21
C LYS A 52 5.84 -13.85 0.37
N ASP A 53 6.45 -12.99 -0.44
CA ASP A 53 7.89 -12.71 -0.43
C ASP A 53 8.20 -11.35 0.24
N PHE A 54 7.27 -10.86 1.08
CA PHE A 54 7.46 -9.61 1.81
C PHE A 54 8.33 -9.80 3.04
N TYR A 55 9.36 -8.97 3.16
CA TYR A 55 10.13 -8.84 4.38
C TYR A 55 9.77 -7.51 5.04
N VAL A 56 9.10 -7.60 6.19
CA VAL A 56 8.81 -6.42 7.01
C VAL A 56 9.91 -6.20 8.06
N PRO A 57 10.13 -4.96 8.50
CA PRO A 57 11.14 -4.61 9.49
C PRO A 57 10.92 -5.39 10.77
N ASN A 58 11.99 -5.63 11.51
CA ASN A 58 11.87 -6.33 12.78
C ASN A 58 10.93 -5.58 13.73
N ASN A 59 10.10 -6.36 14.41
CA ASN A 59 9.06 -5.89 15.35
C ASN A 59 7.90 -5.13 14.70
N THR A 60 7.75 -5.23 13.37
CA THR A 60 6.55 -4.75 12.68
C THR A 60 5.76 -5.91 12.08
N THR A 61 4.45 -5.72 11.90
CA THR A 61 3.53 -6.73 11.33
C THR A 61 2.57 -6.06 10.37
N ILE A 62 2.39 -6.62 9.18
CA ILE A 62 1.34 -6.17 8.26
C ILE A 62 -0.01 -6.59 8.85
N THR A 63 -0.85 -5.61 9.13
CA THR A 63 -2.20 -5.82 9.66
C THR A 63 -3.22 -5.90 8.52
N ASP A 64 -3.01 -5.12 7.45
CA ASP A 64 -3.93 -5.07 6.32
C ASP A 64 -3.23 -4.61 5.03
N ALA A 65 -3.80 -4.99 3.88
CA ALA A 65 -3.31 -4.59 2.57
C ALA A 65 -4.49 -4.46 1.59
N MET A 66 -4.42 -3.47 0.71
CA MET A 66 -5.40 -3.30 -0.37
C MET A 66 -4.74 -2.89 -1.66
N TYR A 67 -5.35 -3.30 -2.77
CA TYR A 67 -5.06 -2.81 -4.10
C TYR A 67 -6.38 -2.57 -4.82
N ASP A 68 -6.53 -1.38 -5.39
CA ASP A 68 -7.71 -0.97 -6.15
C ASP A 68 -7.34 -0.94 -7.64
N GLU A 69 -7.92 -1.86 -8.43
CA GLU A 69 -7.59 -2.02 -9.86
C GLU A 69 -8.09 -0.85 -10.72
N GLU A 70 -9.16 -0.17 -10.29
CA GLU A 70 -9.76 0.95 -11.03
C GLU A 70 -8.85 2.18 -10.98
N THR A 71 -8.29 2.45 -9.79
CA THR A 71 -7.43 3.61 -9.54
C THR A 71 -5.94 3.29 -9.58
N GLY A 72 -5.55 2.01 -9.53
CA GLY A 72 -4.15 1.60 -9.43
C GLY A 72 -3.50 1.97 -8.09
N VAL A 73 -4.29 2.23 -7.04
CA VAL A 73 -3.77 2.56 -5.70
C VAL A 73 -3.63 1.32 -4.84
N ALA A 74 -2.44 1.17 -4.28
CA ALA A 74 -2.09 0.24 -3.23
C ALA A 74 -2.03 0.93 -1.87
N ALA A 75 -2.47 0.25 -0.83
CA ALA A 75 -2.22 0.67 0.55
C ALA A 75 -1.79 -0.51 1.41
N LEU A 76 -0.90 -0.23 2.36
CA LEU A 76 -0.37 -1.20 3.31
C LEU A 76 -0.44 -0.60 4.71
N ALA A 77 -0.97 -1.38 5.65
CA ALA A 77 -0.99 -1.05 7.07
C ALA A 77 -0.02 -1.95 7.83
N VAL A 78 0.83 -1.34 8.64
CA VAL A 78 1.90 -2.00 9.38
C VAL A 78 1.88 -1.52 10.82
N GLU A 79 1.69 -2.44 11.77
CA GLU A 79 1.79 -2.16 13.20
C GLU A 79 3.23 -2.36 13.67
N ASP A 80 3.77 -1.39 14.41
CA ASP A 80 5.07 -1.50 15.08
C ASP A 80 4.90 -1.76 16.58
N SER A 81 5.24 -2.97 17.00
CA SER A 81 5.13 -3.40 18.40
C SER A 81 6.09 -2.69 19.37
N GLN A 82 7.15 -2.02 18.89
CA GLN A 82 8.06 -1.28 19.78
C GLN A 82 7.56 0.12 20.14
N THR A 83 6.83 0.75 19.22
CA THR A 83 6.25 2.08 19.43
C THR A 83 4.77 2.00 19.81
N GLY A 84 4.10 0.91 19.46
CA GLY A 84 2.65 0.73 19.55
C GLY A 84 1.89 1.50 18.46
N GLU A 85 2.58 1.92 17.40
CA GLU A 85 2.01 2.77 16.36
C GLU A 85 1.68 1.96 15.10
N THR A 86 0.58 2.32 14.46
CA THR A 86 0.20 1.77 13.15
C THR A 86 0.52 2.78 12.07
N TYR A 87 1.32 2.35 11.12
CA TYR A 87 1.75 3.12 9.96
C TYR A 87 0.94 2.68 8.76
N ILE A 88 0.45 3.65 8.00
CA ILE A 88 -0.28 3.40 6.76
C ILE A 88 0.45 4.11 5.64
N ALA A 89 0.86 3.34 4.64
CA ALA A 89 1.47 3.88 3.43
C ALA A 89 0.60 3.61 2.22
N TYR A 90 0.68 4.53 1.27
CA TYR A 90 -0.01 4.47 0.00
C TYR A 90 1.02 4.50 -1.13
N ALA A 91 0.85 3.62 -2.09
CA ALA A 91 1.50 3.71 -3.39
C ALA A 91 0.42 3.75 -4.47
N GLY A 92 0.78 4.28 -5.61
CA GLY A 92 -0.09 4.21 -6.76
C GLY A 92 0.66 4.68 -7.99
N THR A 93 0.34 4.07 -9.12
CA THR A 93 0.85 4.52 -10.41
C THR A 93 0.45 5.96 -10.68
N ASN A 94 1.43 6.86 -10.63
CA ASN A 94 1.40 8.03 -11.50
C ASN A 94 1.31 7.48 -12.94
N MET A 95 0.16 7.67 -13.59
CA MET A 95 -0.20 7.14 -14.93
C MET A 95 0.82 7.41 -16.06
N LYS A 96 1.91 8.14 -15.79
CA LYS A 96 2.92 8.54 -16.77
C LYS A 96 4.17 7.66 -16.79
N ALA A 97 4.38 6.75 -15.84
CA ALA A 97 5.72 6.18 -15.66
C ALA A 97 5.95 4.75 -16.17
N ASP A 98 5.00 3.82 -16.15
CA ASP A 98 5.33 2.44 -16.56
C ASP A 98 4.14 1.61 -17.10
N GLY A 99 4.16 1.35 -18.41
CA GLY A 99 3.93 0.03 -19.02
C GLY A 99 2.65 -0.78 -18.74
N MET A 100 1.59 -0.22 -18.18
CA MET A 100 0.26 -0.85 -18.08
C MET A 100 -0.73 -0.12 -18.98
N THR A 101 -0.40 -0.08 -20.27
CA THR A 101 -0.99 0.86 -21.24
C THR A 101 -2.41 0.51 -21.71
N ASP A 102 -2.98 -0.65 -21.38
CA ASP A 102 -4.19 -1.12 -22.12
C ASP A 102 -5.51 -1.24 -21.35
N VAL A 103 -5.57 -1.10 -20.02
CA VAL A 103 -6.87 -1.28 -19.30
C VAL A 103 -7.45 0.01 -18.72
N THR A 104 -6.63 0.89 -18.15
CA THR A 104 -7.12 2.13 -17.50
C THR A 104 -6.98 3.38 -18.39
N SER A 105 -6.13 3.33 -19.43
CA SER A 105 -5.87 4.48 -20.30
C SER A 105 -7.10 4.91 -21.12
N ASP A 106 -8.01 4.00 -21.47
CA ASP A 106 -9.21 4.35 -22.23
C ASP A 106 -10.28 5.07 -21.39
N MET A 107 -10.26 4.92 -20.06
CA MET A 107 -11.29 5.51 -19.19
C MET A 107 -10.85 6.84 -18.57
N ALA A 108 -9.57 7.00 -18.26
CA ALA A 108 -9.06 8.15 -17.50
C ALA A 108 -8.67 9.38 -18.35
N ILE A 109 -8.44 9.24 -19.67
CA ILE A 109 -8.13 10.41 -20.52
C ILE A 109 -9.37 11.29 -20.76
N GLY A 110 -10.59 10.76 -20.53
CA GLY A 110 -11.84 11.47 -20.82
C GLY A 110 -12.46 12.30 -19.68
N THR A 111 -12.09 12.08 -18.42
CA THR A 111 -12.84 12.63 -17.27
C THR A 111 -11.95 13.01 -16.09
N ASN A 112 -11.53 14.28 -16.05
CA ASN A 112 -11.16 15.08 -14.88
C ASN A 112 -10.20 14.46 -13.83
N ASP A 113 -8.92 14.82 -13.94
CA ASP A 113 -7.84 14.69 -12.94
C ASP A 113 -8.28 14.93 -11.48
N ALA A 114 -9.19 15.90 -11.23
CA ALA A 114 -9.68 16.23 -9.89
C ALA A 114 -10.63 15.18 -9.28
N LEU A 115 -11.46 14.52 -10.10
CA LEU A 115 -12.33 13.43 -9.61
C LEU A 115 -11.49 12.20 -9.25
N TYR A 116 -10.47 11.91 -10.05
CA TYR A 116 -9.51 10.85 -9.77
C TYR A 116 -8.80 11.10 -8.44
N LEU A 117 -8.25 12.30 -8.22
CA LEU A 117 -7.61 12.65 -6.94
C LEU A 117 -8.57 12.57 -5.75
N GLU A 118 -9.82 13.01 -5.89
CA GLU A 118 -10.83 12.89 -4.84
C GLU A 118 -11.17 11.43 -4.52
N GLU A 119 -11.20 10.56 -5.53
CA GLU A 119 -11.44 9.13 -5.35
C GLU A 119 -10.28 8.43 -4.66
N LEU A 120 -9.03 8.81 -4.98
CA LEU A 120 -7.85 8.35 -4.26
C LEU A 120 -7.91 8.74 -2.78
N GLU A 121 -8.24 9.99 -2.48
CA GLU A 121 -8.37 10.48 -1.10
C GLU A 121 -9.46 9.72 -0.33
N LYS A 122 -10.61 9.44 -0.96
CA LYS A 122 -11.69 8.65 -0.35
C LYS A 122 -11.28 7.21 -0.05
N LYS A 123 -10.59 6.54 -0.99
CA LYS A 123 -10.14 5.15 -0.81
C LYS A 123 -9.09 5.08 0.29
N ALA A 124 -8.17 6.04 0.34
CA ALA A 124 -7.20 6.17 1.42
C ALA A 124 -7.90 6.39 2.78
N ALA A 125 -8.84 7.33 2.86
CA ALA A 125 -9.59 7.59 4.08
C ALA A 125 -10.38 6.34 4.56
N ALA A 126 -11.00 5.59 3.65
CA ALA A 126 -11.72 4.37 4.00
C ALA A 126 -10.80 3.26 4.53
N PHE A 127 -9.58 3.14 3.98
CA PHE A 127 -8.57 2.21 4.48
C PHE A 127 -8.07 2.61 5.87
N TYR A 128 -7.81 3.91 6.07
CA TYR A 128 -7.46 4.47 7.38
C TYR A 128 -8.53 4.13 8.44
N GLU A 129 -9.81 4.37 8.14
CA GLU A 129 -10.92 4.05 9.05
C GLU A 129 -11.03 2.53 9.35
N LYS A 130 -10.71 1.68 8.38
CA LYS A 130 -10.70 0.22 8.56
C LYS A 130 -9.58 -0.23 9.51
N VAL A 131 -8.41 0.40 9.42
CA VAL A 131 -7.21 0.03 10.19
C VAL A 131 -7.25 0.56 11.62
N GLU A 132 -7.84 1.72 11.86
CA GLU A 132 -8.00 2.28 13.21
C GLU A 132 -9.01 1.55 14.11
N ARG A 133 -9.76 0.58 13.58
CA ARG A 133 -10.95 0.01 14.20
C ARG A 133 -10.72 -1.21 15.09
#